data_AF-A0A6N7YZA4-F1
#
_entry.id   AF-A0A6N7YZA4-F1
#
_cell.length_a   1.000
_cell.length_b   1.000
_cell.length_c   1.000
_cell.angle_alpha   90.00
_cell.angle_beta   90.00
_cell.angle_gamma   90.00
#
_symmetry.space_group_name_H-M   'P 1'
#
loop_
_entity.id
_entity.type
_entity.pdbx_description
1 polymer ?
#
loop_
_entity_poly.entity_id
_entity_poly.type
_entity_poly.pdbx_seq_one_letter_code
_entity_poly.pdbx_strand_id
1 'polypeptide(L)'
;MRTPSVKPPVTGLADLRTESRIIATPWSRMVRGIGLGQHPVGYDAAAADRIRHTFAALSARGVEQNAYARFARLLAEFALEHAVSGAADPARMQEIVAQAQAHPNPYFRVMAWCIAMDAFGKLGLGDELISLPGTDIAGELPAAVDAIEPDRIRDENSGRHGHYERLSASSAMFLAMAQLGLGHRLTSGRRNYLLDALDLLDSVPSPFFRGRGGSVLMSAVALLGHEDLWRAGGRDRIAETLNYLDRSGPGVTVPVFPQPMSRAFVEIYPLLTMLNTIAMSGRATEYLHHGRDRLAQADELLRALRPVERTHMGLYYIMALHNLGRLEDQLPAYDDFVEELVGEWRNIDPGRNYFLNGISYAYLIQAAVFTGRSDLVTDDFLNRLVDCFPDLDRTDDDRVNRPYPFAYALNVLAEVGRDHLLFEPRPAYGGACAIDWVISRLSPGAHREPRLYMLHHALIGYALRLRSPAPEAPVFRNFRFAADKLATGRAIRD
;
A
#
# COMPACT_ATOMS: atom_id res chain seq x y z
N MET A 1 -18.57 29.37 7.22
CA MET A 1 -17.76 28.19 6.80
C MET A 1 -17.93 27.12 7.85
N ARG A 2 -18.36 25.91 7.47
CA ARG A 2 -18.34 24.77 8.40
C ARG A 2 -16.88 24.32 8.54
N THR A 3 -16.42 24.12 9.78
CA THR A 3 -15.11 23.51 10.03
C THR A 3 -15.12 22.11 9.40
N PRO A 4 -14.09 21.72 8.63
CA PRO A 4 -14.03 20.38 8.06
C PRO A 4 -14.09 19.32 9.15
N SER A 5 -14.84 18.23 8.93
CA SER A 5 -14.88 17.12 9.88
C SER A 5 -13.50 16.43 10.00
N VAL A 6 -12.59 16.61 9.04
CA VAL A 6 -11.28 15.95 9.05
C VAL A 6 -10.13 16.95 9.04
N LYS A 7 -8.95 16.52 9.52
CA LYS A 7 -7.70 17.28 9.38
C LYS A 7 -6.86 16.64 8.26
N PRO A 8 -6.98 17.09 7.00
CA PRO A 8 -6.30 16.43 5.91
C PRO A 8 -4.76 16.65 6.01
N PRO A 9 -3.94 15.62 5.71
CA PRO A 9 -2.49 15.72 5.71
C PRO A 9 -1.91 16.51 4.53
N VAL A 10 -2.72 16.76 3.50
CA VAL A 10 -2.37 17.48 2.26
C VAL A 10 -3.55 18.35 1.82
N THR A 11 -3.30 19.41 1.05
CA THR A 11 -4.40 20.28 0.56
C THR A 11 -4.92 19.87 -0.81
N GLY A 12 -4.21 18.99 -1.52
CA GLY A 12 -4.62 18.45 -2.82
C GLY A 12 -3.47 17.73 -3.53
N LEU A 13 -3.68 17.37 -4.80
CA LEU A 13 -2.75 16.54 -5.57
C LEU A 13 -1.35 17.18 -5.70
N ALA A 14 -1.29 18.50 -5.84
CA ALA A 14 -0.04 19.26 -5.98
C ALA A 14 0.87 19.17 -4.74
N ASP A 15 0.33 18.89 -3.56
CA ASP A 15 1.07 18.75 -2.32
C ASP A 15 1.55 17.31 -2.06
N LEU A 16 1.14 16.36 -2.90
CA LEU A 16 1.52 14.97 -2.73
C LEU A 16 3.01 14.80 -3.01
N ARG A 17 3.71 14.27 -2.01
CA ARG A 17 5.11 13.90 -2.14
C ARG A 17 5.27 12.68 -3.05
N THR A 18 6.49 12.46 -3.56
CA THR A 18 6.76 11.38 -4.54
C THR A 18 6.35 10.00 -4.01
N GLU A 19 6.62 9.70 -2.75
CA GLU A 19 6.23 8.42 -2.14
C GLU A 19 4.71 8.22 -2.18
N SER A 20 3.94 9.26 -1.82
CA SER A 20 2.47 9.24 -1.90
C SER A 20 1.96 9.16 -3.34
N ARG A 21 2.66 9.75 -4.31
CA ARG A 21 2.27 9.68 -5.73
C ARG A 21 2.46 8.29 -6.34
N ILE A 22 3.45 7.53 -5.86
CA ILE A 22 3.75 6.16 -6.31
C ILE A 22 2.94 5.12 -5.54
N ILE A 23 2.78 5.34 -4.24
CA ILE A 23 2.09 4.46 -3.30
C ILE A 23 0.83 5.16 -2.80
N ALA A 24 -0.07 5.47 -3.74
CA ALA A 24 -1.18 6.37 -3.46
C ALA A 24 -2.32 5.76 -2.65
N THR A 25 -2.53 4.45 -2.70
CA THR A 25 -3.76 3.83 -2.15
C THR A 25 -3.50 3.02 -0.88
N PRO A 26 -4.55 2.74 -0.06
CA PRO A 26 -4.39 2.01 1.19
C PRO A 26 -3.97 0.57 0.95
N TRP A 27 -4.25 0.01 -0.24
CA TRP A 27 -3.90 -1.37 -0.58
C TRP A 27 -2.42 -1.66 -0.50
N SER A 28 -1.57 -0.78 -1.05
CA SER A 28 -0.13 -0.98 -0.99
C SER A 28 0.38 -0.98 0.45
N ARG A 29 -0.14 -0.07 1.29
CA ARG A 29 0.20 0.01 2.72
C ARG A 29 -0.27 -1.22 3.48
N MET A 30 -1.53 -1.61 3.33
CA MET A 30 -2.13 -2.69 4.13
C MET A 30 -1.70 -4.07 3.65
N VAL A 31 -1.64 -4.32 2.35
CA VAL A 31 -1.31 -5.65 1.81
C VAL A 31 0.19 -5.87 1.71
N ARG A 32 0.95 -4.85 1.30
CA ARG A 32 2.40 -4.98 1.07
C ARG A 32 3.25 -4.34 2.16
N GLY A 33 2.69 -3.61 3.12
CA GLY A 33 3.50 -2.93 4.15
C GLY A 33 4.48 -1.90 3.58
N ILE A 34 4.25 -1.40 2.36
CA ILE A 34 5.07 -0.36 1.73
C ILE A 34 4.41 1.00 1.90
N GLY A 35 5.19 2.06 2.12
CA GLY A 35 4.63 3.40 2.32
C GLY A 35 3.94 3.59 3.68
N LEU A 36 4.32 2.82 4.70
CA LEU A 36 3.77 3.00 6.04
C LEU A 36 4.23 4.32 6.66
N GLY A 37 3.36 4.98 7.43
CA GLY A 37 3.70 6.25 8.06
C GLY A 37 3.86 7.42 7.08
N GLN A 38 3.25 7.37 5.91
CA GLN A 38 3.09 8.56 5.07
C GLN A 38 2.40 9.67 5.88
N HIS A 39 2.83 10.91 5.67
CA HIS A 39 2.31 12.11 6.33
C HIS A 39 2.49 12.12 7.87
N PRO A 40 3.70 12.40 8.38
CA PRO A 40 3.93 12.55 9.83
C PRO A 40 3.14 13.73 10.42
N VAL A 41 2.55 13.53 11.59
CA VAL A 41 1.71 14.51 12.31
C VAL A 41 2.29 14.99 13.64
N GLY A 42 3.43 14.41 14.07
CA GLY A 42 4.04 14.66 15.37
C GLY A 42 3.42 13.84 16.50
N TYR A 43 4.09 13.83 17.66
CA TYR A 43 3.70 12.96 18.78
C TYR A 43 2.38 13.41 19.42
N ASP A 44 1.49 12.45 19.64
CA ASP A 44 0.24 12.61 20.38
C ASP A 44 0.17 11.48 21.42
N ALA A 45 0.11 11.85 22.70
CA ALA A 45 0.09 10.90 23.81
C ALA A 45 -1.17 10.02 23.79
N ALA A 46 -2.33 10.58 23.46
CA ALA A 46 -3.59 9.83 23.41
C ALA A 46 -3.57 8.84 22.24
N ALA A 47 -3.02 9.24 21.09
CA ALA A 47 -2.78 8.34 19.96
C ALA A 47 -1.82 7.19 20.32
N ALA A 48 -0.71 7.51 20.99
CA ALA A 48 0.26 6.52 21.46
C ALA A 48 -0.38 5.51 22.43
N ASP A 49 -1.21 5.98 23.37
CA ASP A 49 -1.92 5.12 24.32
C ASP A 49 -2.95 4.22 23.64
N ARG A 50 -3.65 4.72 22.61
CA ARG A 50 -4.54 3.90 21.76
C ARG A 50 -3.80 2.78 21.04
N ILE A 51 -2.60 3.05 20.52
CA ILE A 51 -1.74 2.03 19.89
C ILE A 51 -1.30 0.99 20.93
N ARG A 52 -0.81 1.43 22.10
CA ARG A 52 -0.39 0.53 23.19
C ARG A 52 -1.54 -0.33 23.72
N HIS A 53 -2.72 0.26 23.92
CA HIS A 53 -3.95 -0.43 24.30
C HIS A 53 -4.29 -1.54 23.31
N THR A 54 -4.22 -1.24 22.01
CA THR A 54 -4.49 -2.22 20.95
C THR A 54 -3.54 -3.41 21.02
N PHE A 55 -2.24 -3.17 21.16
CA PHE A 55 -1.26 -4.25 21.30
C PHE A 55 -1.45 -5.05 22.59
N ALA A 56 -1.75 -4.40 23.72
CA ALA A 56 -2.06 -5.09 24.96
C ALA A 56 -3.28 -6.01 24.83
N ALA A 57 -4.35 -5.56 24.16
CA ALA A 57 -5.52 -6.36 23.90
C ALA A 57 -5.23 -7.55 22.97
N LEU A 58 -4.42 -7.37 21.92
CA LEU A 58 -3.94 -8.47 21.05
C LEU A 58 -3.09 -9.48 21.84
N SER A 59 -2.21 -8.99 22.72
CA SER A 59 -1.37 -9.80 23.59
C SER A 59 -2.21 -10.68 24.53
N ALA A 60 -3.27 -10.10 25.13
CA ALA A 60 -4.22 -10.83 25.97
C ALA A 60 -5.00 -11.92 25.21
N ARG A 61 -5.11 -11.82 23.88
CA ARG A 61 -5.66 -12.88 23.01
C ARG A 61 -4.63 -13.95 22.62
N GLY A 62 -3.38 -13.82 23.05
CA GLY A 62 -2.29 -14.75 22.74
C GLY A 62 -1.67 -14.55 21.35
N VAL A 63 -1.96 -13.43 20.67
CA VAL A 63 -1.50 -13.16 19.29
C VAL A 63 0.03 -13.07 19.22
N GLU A 64 0.66 -12.57 20.28
CA GLU A 64 2.12 -12.42 20.38
C GLU A 64 2.90 -13.74 20.49
N GLN A 65 2.25 -14.91 20.45
CA GLN A 65 2.97 -16.16 20.21
C GLN A 65 3.57 -16.20 18.79
N ASN A 66 2.98 -15.46 17.85
CA ASN A 66 3.47 -15.30 16.49
C ASN A 66 4.63 -14.27 16.42
N ALA A 67 5.74 -14.65 15.78
CA ALA A 67 6.92 -13.78 15.64
C ALA A 67 6.64 -12.49 14.87
N TYR A 68 5.76 -12.52 13.86
CA TYR A 68 5.36 -11.34 13.10
C TYR A 68 4.59 -10.32 13.95
N ALA A 69 3.71 -10.81 14.83
CA ALA A 69 2.96 -9.95 15.75
C ALA A 69 3.90 -9.29 16.78
N ARG A 70 4.87 -10.05 17.32
CA ARG A 70 5.91 -9.49 18.20
C ARG A 70 6.74 -8.44 17.48
N PHE A 71 7.24 -8.75 16.29
CA PHE A 71 7.96 -7.80 15.43
C PHE A 71 7.19 -6.49 15.30
N ALA A 72 5.90 -6.56 14.94
CA ALA A 72 5.08 -5.37 14.74
C ALA A 72 4.90 -4.54 16.01
N ARG A 73 4.68 -5.19 17.17
CA ARG A 73 4.59 -4.49 18.46
C ARG A 73 5.90 -3.80 18.80
N LEU A 74 7.01 -4.52 18.74
CA LEU A 74 8.34 -3.99 19.09
C LEU A 74 8.70 -2.79 18.21
N LEU A 75 8.45 -2.88 16.89
CA LEU A 75 8.71 -1.79 15.97
C LEU A 75 7.81 -0.58 16.22
N ALA A 76 6.52 -0.79 16.46
CA ALA A 76 5.59 0.31 16.77
C ALA A 76 5.95 0.99 18.10
N GLU A 77 6.24 0.22 19.15
CA GLU A 77 6.67 0.75 20.45
C GLU A 77 7.97 1.54 20.33
N PHE A 78 8.96 1.01 19.62
CA PHE A 78 10.20 1.74 19.33
C PHE A 78 9.95 3.06 18.60
N ALA A 79 9.07 3.08 17.59
CA ALA A 79 8.73 4.32 16.88
C ALA A 79 8.08 5.35 17.81
N LEU A 80 7.23 4.92 18.75
CA LEU A 80 6.62 5.81 19.76
C LEU A 80 7.65 6.37 20.74
N GLU A 81 8.56 5.53 21.25
CA GLU A 81 9.64 5.92 22.16
C GLU A 81 10.61 6.90 21.48
N HIS A 82 10.97 6.62 20.23
CA HIS A 82 11.81 7.48 19.43
C HIS A 82 11.15 8.82 19.12
N ALA A 83 9.84 8.85 18.87
CA ALA A 83 9.10 10.09 18.66
C ALA A 83 9.12 11.04 19.88
N VAL A 84 9.27 10.51 21.10
CA VAL A 84 9.39 11.29 22.33
C VAL A 84 10.84 11.68 22.64
N SER A 85 11.75 10.72 22.58
CA SER A 85 13.12 10.89 23.07
C SER A 85 14.13 11.30 22.01
N GLY A 86 13.85 11.00 20.73
CA GLY A 86 14.82 11.06 19.64
C GLY A 86 15.98 10.06 19.77
N ALA A 87 15.98 9.22 20.80
CA ALA A 87 17.08 8.31 21.09
C ALA A 87 16.98 7.04 20.23
N ALA A 88 18.15 6.53 19.83
CA ALA A 88 18.28 5.20 19.26
C ALA A 88 18.72 4.23 20.37
N ASP A 89 18.10 3.05 20.42
CA ASP A 89 18.56 1.93 21.25
C ASP A 89 18.99 0.77 20.33
N PRO A 90 20.30 0.60 20.08
CA PRO A 90 20.82 -0.47 19.23
C PRO A 90 20.40 -1.87 19.68
N ALA A 91 20.26 -2.12 20.99
CA ALA A 91 19.86 -3.43 21.50
C ALA A 91 18.40 -3.73 21.13
N ARG A 92 17.53 -2.71 21.25
CA ARG A 92 16.13 -2.80 20.81
C ARG A 92 16.01 -2.95 19.29
N MET A 93 16.83 -2.24 18.53
CA MET A 93 16.88 -2.40 17.06
C MET A 93 17.29 -3.83 16.67
N GLN A 94 18.30 -4.41 17.32
CA GLN A 94 18.69 -5.81 17.10
C GLN A 94 17.56 -6.79 17.43
N GLU A 95 16.83 -6.58 18.52
CA GLU A 95 15.68 -7.41 18.89
C GLU A 95 14.59 -7.38 17.82
N ILE A 96 14.26 -6.20 17.30
CA ILE A 96 13.27 -6.02 16.22
C ILE A 96 13.70 -6.79 14.96
N VAL A 97 14.96 -6.64 14.55
CA VAL A 97 15.51 -7.33 13.37
C VAL A 97 15.49 -8.85 13.56
N ALA A 98 15.83 -9.34 14.75
CA ALA A 98 15.79 -10.77 15.06
C ALA A 98 14.36 -11.34 15.01
N GLN A 99 13.34 -10.60 15.49
CA GLN A 99 11.95 -11.05 15.36
C GLN A 99 11.48 -11.05 13.90
N ALA A 100 11.91 -10.07 13.09
CA ALA A 100 11.63 -10.05 11.66
C ALA A 100 12.23 -11.29 10.94
N GLN A 101 13.46 -11.68 11.29
CA GLN A 101 14.15 -12.88 10.77
C GLN A 101 13.46 -14.19 11.18
N ALA A 102 12.89 -14.25 12.38
CA ALA A 102 12.39 -15.48 12.98
C ALA A 102 11.15 -16.08 12.28
N HIS A 103 10.51 -15.36 11.36
CA HIS A 103 9.32 -15.89 10.69
C HIS A 103 9.66 -17.08 9.78
N PRO A 104 8.94 -18.21 9.88
CA PRO A 104 9.26 -19.43 9.13
C PRO A 104 8.95 -19.32 7.63
N ASN A 105 7.92 -18.55 7.26
CA ASN A 105 7.59 -18.29 5.86
C ASN A 105 8.52 -17.19 5.30
N PRO A 106 9.24 -17.45 4.18
CA PRO A 106 10.24 -16.53 3.62
C PRO A 106 9.64 -15.22 3.11
N TYR A 107 8.42 -15.24 2.56
CA TYR A 107 7.74 -14.02 2.11
C TYR A 107 7.51 -13.07 3.28
N PHE A 108 6.87 -13.53 4.36
CA PHE A 108 6.60 -12.70 5.54
C PHE A 108 7.88 -12.23 6.23
N ARG A 109 8.95 -13.04 6.21
CA ARG A 109 10.28 -12.64 6.71
C ARG A 109 10.83 -11.45 5.91
N VAL A 110 10.83 -11.54 4.58
CA VAL A 110 11.27 -10.46 3.69
C VAL A 110 10.42 -9.21 3.91
N MET A 111 9.10 -9.35 4.01
CA MET A 111 8.21 -8.20 4.23
C MET A 111 8.47 -7.53 5.58
N ALA A 112 8.64 -8.29 6.66
CA ALA A 112 8.98 -7.74 7.98
C ALA A 112 10.31 -6.96 7.95
N TRP A 113 11.32 -7.48 7.25
CA TRP A 113 12.58 -6.78 7.04
C TRP A 113 12.44 -5.50 6.23
N CYS A 114 11.70 -5.53 5.13
CA CYS A 114 11.47 -4.33 4.33
C CYS A 114 10.73 -3.26 5.14
N ILE A 115 9.74 -3.65 5.95
CA ILE A 115 9.03 -2.75 6.87
C ILE A 115 9.99 -2.18 7.93
N ALA A 116 10.85 -2.99 8.53
CA ALA A 116 11.83 -2.53 9.51
C ALA A 116 12.78 -1.50 8.89
N MET A 117 13.36 -1.81 7.73
CA MET A 117 14.25 -0.90 6.99
C MET A 117 13.56 0.42 6.61
N ASP A 118 12.34 0.34 6.08
CA ASP A 118 11.54 1.53 5.74
C ASP A 118 11.25 2.40 6.98
N ALA A 119 10.83 1.75 8.08
CA ALA A 119 10.55 2.40 9.35
C ALA A 119 11.79 3.11 9.93
N PHE A 120 12.92 2.40 10.05
CA PHE A 120 14.15 3.00 10.57
C PHE A 120 14.65 4.13 9.66
N GLY A 121 14.57 3.97 8.34
CA GLY A 121 14.87 5.06 7.40
C GLY A 121 13.98 6.28 7.62
N LYS A 122 12.68 6.10 7.89
CA LYS A 122 11.73 7.19 8.19
C LYS A 122 11.94 7.85 9.54
N LEU A 123 12.52 7.13 10.50
CA LEU A 123 12.93 7.66 11.80
C LEU A 123 14.32 8.32 11.74
N GLY A 124 15.01 8.28 10.60
CA GLY A 124 16.36 8.84 10.46
C GLY A 124 17.46 7.98 11.07
N LEU A 125 17.19 6.68 11.28
CA LEU A 125 18.07 5.71 11.93
C LEU A 125 18.68 4.70 10.95
N GLY A 126 18.83 5.11 9.69
CA GLY A 126 19.30 4.23 8.62
C GLY A 126 20.76 3.80 8.81
N ASP A 127 21.63 4.73 9.20
CA ASP A 127 23.05 4.47 9.38
C ASP A 127 23.31 3.59 10.61
N GLU A 128 22.55 3.81 11.69
CA GLU A 128 22.56 2.99 12.89
C GLU A 128 22.12 1.56 12.59
N LEU A 129 21.06 1.38 11.79
CA LEU A 129 20.60 0.06 11.36
C LEU A 129 21.67 -0.67 10.54
N ILE A 130 22.30 0.03 9.59
CA ILE A 130 23.36 -0.54 8.74
C ILE A 130 24.59 -0.93 9.56
N SER A 131 24.87 -0.18 10.63
CA SER A 131 26.04 -0.40 11.49
C SER A 131 25.80 -1.41 12.62
N LEU A 132 24.61 -2.03 12.70
CA LEU A 132 24.31 -3.01 13.75
C LEU A 132 25.27 -4.21 13.65
N PRO A 133 25.99 -4.55 14.74
CA PRO A 133 26.87 -5.71 14.77
C PRO A 133 26.15 -7.00 14.39
N GLY A 134 26.82 -7.85 13.60
CA GLY A 134 26.35 -9.19 13.29
C GLY A 134 25.17 -9.28 12.32
N THR A 135 24.80 -8.18 11.66
CA THR A 135 23.69 -8.17 10.69
C THR A 135 24.15 -7.57 9.35
N ASP A 136 24.21 -8.36 8.27
CA ASP A 136 24.36 -7.81 6.91
C ASP A 136 22.99 -7.80 6.22
N ILE A 137 22.10 -6.93 6.68
CA ILE A 137 20.70 -6.87 6.21
C ILE A 137 20.65 -6.80 4.68
N ALA A 138 21.51 -5.99 4.07
CA ALA A 138 21.54 -5.80 2.63
C ALA A 138 22.18 -6.98 1.86
N GLY A 139 22.99 -7.82 2.50
CA GLY A 139 23.48 -9.08 1.93
C GLY A 139 22.52 -10.25 2.12
N GLU A 140 21.80 -10.30 3.25
CA GLU A 140 20.91 -11.41 3.59
C GLU A 140 19.54 -11.30 2.91
N LEU A 141 19.02 -10.08 2.72
CA LEU A 141 17.69 -9.83 2.15
C LEU A 141 17.52 -10.40 0.72
N PRO A 142 18.47 -10.28 -0.21
CA PRO A 142 18.36 -10.92 -1.52
C PRO A 142 18.29 -12.46 -1.46
N ALA A 143 19.07 -13.09 -0.57
CA ALA A 143 19.00 -14.54 -0.36
C ALA A 143 17.64 -14.98 0.22
N ALA A 144 17.06 -14.19 1.12
CA ALA A 144 15.72 -14.43 1.64
C ALA A 144 14.64 -14.31 0.54
N VAL A 145 14.79 -13.37 -0.40
CA VAL A 145 13.91 -13.26 -1.58
C VAL A 145 14.02 -14.49 -2.49
N ASP A 146 15.23 -15.01 -2.68
CA ASP A 146 15.45 -16.21 -3.50
C ASP A 146 14.78 -17.47 -2.93
N ALA A 147 14.59 -17.54 -1.62
CA ALA A 147 13.91 -18.64 -0.94
C ALA A 147 12.37 -18.61 -1.08
N ILE A 148 11.80 -17.57 -1.72
CA ILE A 148 10.36 -17.48 -1.95
C ILE A 148 9.99 -18.36 -3.16
N GLU A 149 9.40 -19.51 -2.84
CA GLU A 149 8.83 -20.44 -3.81
C GLU A 149 7.52 -19.89 -4.43
N PRO A 150 7.22 -20.22 -5.70
CA PRO A 150 5.97 -19.81 -6.34
C PRO A 150 4.74 -20.48 -5.71
N ASP A 151 3.59 -19.80 -5.80
CA ASP A 151 2.26 -20.30 -5.40
C ASP A 151 2.16 -20.79 -3.94
N ARG A 152 2.80 -20.10 -2.99
CA ARG A 152 2.78 -20.46 -1.56
C ARG A 152 1.80 -19.63 -0.72
N ILE A 153 1.33 -18.49 -1.20
CA ILE A 153 0.22 -17.75 -0.56
C ILE A 153 -0.99 -18.67 -0.45
N ARG A 154 -1.55 -18.74 0.76
CA ARG A 154 -2.82 -19.41 1.05
C ARG A 154 -3.96 -18.39 0.97
N ASP A 155 -4.44 -18.17 -0.25
CA ASP A 155 -5.62 -17.35 -0.52
C ASP A 155 -6.47 -17.97 -1.64
N GLU A 156 -7.48 -17.25 -2.11
CA GLU A 156 -8.40 -17.68 -3.16
C GLU A 156 -7.72 -17.89 -4.54
N ASN A 157 -6.47 -17.44 -4.69
CA ASN A 157 -5.67 -17.49 -5.91
C ASN A 157 -4.50 -18.49 -5.82
N SER A 158 -4.49 -19.40 -4.84
CA SER A 158 -3.48 -20.46 -4.75
C SER A 158 -3.35 -21.23 -6.08
N GLY A 159 -2.13 -21.32 -6.60
CA GLY A 159 -1.82 -21.92 -7.91
C GLY A 159 -2.03 -21.01 -9.14
N ARG A 160 -2.37 -19.72 -8.93
CA ARG A 160 -2.59 -18.73 -10.01
C ARG A 160 -1.59 -17.57 -9.97
N HIS A 161 -0.70 -17.55 -8.98
CA HIS A 161 0.25 -16.48 -8.74
C HIS A 161 1.55 -16.66 -9.51
N GLY A 162 2.00 -17.90 -9.71
CA GLY A 162 3.36 -18.18 -10.15
C GLY A 162 4.37 -17.47 -9.25
N HIS A 163 5.28 -16.68 -9.84
CA HIS A 163 6.29 -15.94 -9.09
C HIS A 163 5.84 -14.56 -8.56
N TYR A 164 4.53 -14.27 -8.52
CA TYR A 164 4.01 -12.97 -8.06
C TYR A 164 4.47 -12.60 -6.64
N GLU A 165 4.56 -13.56 -5.71
CA GLU A 165 5.07 -13.34 -4.35
C GLU A 165 6.50 -12.82 -4.34
N ARG A 166 7.38 -13.52 -5.06
CA ARG A 166 8.80 -13.15 -5.18
C ARG A 166 8.95 -11.80 -5.86
N LEU A 167 8.17 -11.53 -6.91
CA LEU A 167 8.17 -10.25 -7.60
C LEU A 167 7.72 -9.09 -6.67
N SER A 168 6.67 -9.31 -5.88
CA SER A 168 6.19 -8.34 -4.90
C SER A 168 7.23 -8.09 -3.80
N ALA A 169 7.90 -9.15 -3.33
CA ALA A 169 8.96 -9.07 -2.33
C ALA A 169 10.21 -8.35 -2.87
N SER A 170 10.61 -8.61 -4.12
CA SER A 170 11.69 -7.86 -4.79
C SER A 170 11.38 -6.38 -4.86
N SER A 171 10.14 -6.01 -5.18
CA SER A 171 9.72 -4.60 -5.24
C SER A 171 9.84 -3.92 -3.87
N ALA A 172 9.42 -4.60 -2.80
CA ALA A 172 9.55 -4.09 -1.43
C ALA A 172 11.03 -3.98 -1.00
N MET A 173 11.85 -4.98 -1.33
CA MET A 173 13.29 -4.95 -1.10
C MET A 173 13.96 -3.76 -1.78
N PHE A 174 13.62 -3.49 -3.04
CA PHE A 174 14.21 -2.38 -3.79
C PHE A 174 13.88 -1.04 -3.15
N LEU A 175 12.62 -0.83 -2.77
CA LEU A 175 12.18 0.40 -2.09
C LEU A 175 12.85 0.55 -0.71
N ALA A 176 12.93 -0.53 0.08
CA ALA A 176 13.56 -0.52 1.39
C ALA A 176 15.08 -0.24 1.31
N MET A 177 15.78 -0.86 0.36
CA MET A 177 17.20 -0.57 0.12
C MET A 177 17.41 0.86 -0.39
N ALA A 178 16.52 1.35 -1.26
CA ALA A 178 16.59 2.71 -1.75
C ALA A 178 16.37 3.75 -0.64
N GLN A 179 15.42 3.49 0.27
CA GLN A 179 15.14 4.31 1.44
C GLN A 179 16.39 4.51 2.32
N LEU A 180 17.24 3.48 2.42
CA LEU A 180 18.49 3.51 3.19
C LEU A 180 19.73 3.92 2.36
N GLY A 181 19.57 4.37 1.11
CA GLY A 181 20.71 4.73 0.25
C GLY A 181 21.55 3.54 -0.24
N LEU A 182 21.07 2.31 -0.05
CA LEU A 182 21.75 1.06 -0.42
C LEU A 182 21.39 0.56 -1.82
N GLY A 183 20.66 1.35 -2.62
CA GLY A 183 20.19 0.96 -3.95
C GLY A 183 21.32 0.47 -4.89
N HIS A 184 22.53 1.03 -4.77
CA HIS A 184 23.68 0.62 -5.57
C HIS A 184 24.06 -0.87 -5.37
N ARG A 185 23.81 -1.45 -4.19
CA ARG A 185 24.10 -2.87 -3.91
C ARG A 185 23.23 -3.82 -4.75
N LEU A 186 22.14 -3.32 -5.36
CA LEU A 186 21.27 -4.12 -6.22
C LEU A 186 21.90 -4.41 -7.60
N THR A 187 22.95 -3.68 -7.97
CA THR A 187 23.61 -3.79 -9.29
C THR A 187 25.14 -3.93 -9.21
N SER A 188 25.79 -3.57 -8.10
CA SER A 188 27.26 -3.51 -7.97
C SER A 188 27.97 -4.87 -7.77
N GLY A 189 27.27 -5.99 -7.83
CA GLY A 189 27.81 -7.33 -7.58
C GLY A 189 27.95 -8.20 -8.84
N ARG A 190 28.16 -9.51 -8.65
CA ARG A 190 28.15 -10.50 -9.74
C ARG A 190 26.77 -10.70 -10.37
N ARG A 191 25.72 -10.19 -9.71
CA ARG A 191 24.31 -10.40 -10.03
C ARG A 191 23.62 -9.05 -10.10
N ASN A 192 22.74 -8.88 -11.10
CA ASN A 192 21.89 -7.71 -11.23
C ASN A 192 20.49 -8.08 -10.73
N TYR A 193 20.22 -7.79 -9.46
CA TYR A 193 18.96 -8.16 -8.83
C TYR A 193 17.75 -7.46 -9.47
N LEU A 194 17.94 -6.25 -10.01
CA LEU A 194 16.89 -5.52 -10.73
C LEU A 194 16.49 -6.27 -12.00
N LEU A 195 17.48 -6.72 -12.79
CA LEU A 195 17.24 -7.46 -14.02
C LEU A 195 16.59 -8.82 -13.74
N ASP A 196 17.08 -9.56 -12.74
CA ASP A 196 16.51 -10.86 -12.39
C ASP A 196 15.04 -10.74 -11.94
N ALA A 197 14.72 -9.71 -11.15
CA ALA A 197 13.35 -9.49 -10.72
C ALA A 197 12.44 -9.08 -11.90
N LEU A 198 12.96 -8.32 -12.85
CA LEU A 198 12.25 -7.98 -14.08
C LEU A 198 11.98 -9.23 -14.93
N ASP A 199 12.90 -10.18 -14.98
CA ASP A 199 12.70 -11.44 -15.72
C ASP A 199 11.65 -12.35 -15.06
N LEU A 200 11.36 -12.20 -13.75
CA LEU A 200 10.26 -12.90 -13.08
C LEU A 200 8.88 -12.57 -13.68
N LEU A 201 8.73 -11.44 -14.38
CA LEU A 201 7.46 -11.05 -15.02
C LEU A 201 6.93 -12.15 -15.93
N ASP A 202 7.80 -12.84 -16.66
CA ASP A 202 7.42 -13.90 -17.59
C ASP A 202 6.75 -15.09 -16.91
N SER A 203 7.07 -15.30 -15.64
CA SER A 203 6.57 -16.42 -14.82
C SER A 203 5.38 -16.04 -13.93
N VAL A 204 4.77 -14.87 -14.15
CA VAL A 204 3.49 -14.48 -13.55
C VAL A 204 2.35 -14.71 -14.56
N PRO A 205 1.51 -15.75 -14.40
CA PRO A 205 0.62 -16.23 -15.46
C PRO A 205 -0.67 -15.42 -15.63
N SER A 206 -1.08 -14.66 -14.62
CA SER A 206 -2.28 -13.82 -14.72
C SER A 206 -1.93 -12.42 -15.20
N PRO A 207 -2.62 -11.87 -16.23
CA PRO A 207 -2.44 -10.47 -16.62
C PRO A 207 -2.69 -9.49 -15.46
N PHE A 208 -3.65 -9.80 -14.60
CA PHE A 208 -3.96 -9.02 -13.41
C PHE A 208 -2.75 -8.91 -12.46
N PHE A 209 -2.14 -10.05 -12.11
CA PHE A 209 -0.98 -10.07 -11.21
C PHE A 209 0.28 -9.54 -11.88
N ARG A 210 0.49 -9.83 -13.18
CA ARG A 210 1.65 -9.35 -13.92
C ARG A 210 1.65 -7.83 -14.05
N GLY A 211 0.52 -7.23 -14.42
CA GLY A 211 0.40 -5.77 -14.52
C GLY A 211 0.54 -5.08 -13.16
N ARG A 212 -0.23 -5.51 -12.14
CA ARG A 212 -0.21 -4.88 -10.80
C ARG A 212 1.10 -5.09 -10.05
N GLY A 213 1.71 -6.26 -10.20
CA GLY A 213 3.03 -6.57 -9.63
C GLY A 213 4.11 -5.83 -10.38
N GLY A 214 4.14 -6.01 -11.70
CA GLY A 214 5.16 -5.47 -12.58
C GLY A 214 5.21 -3.95 -12.60
N SER A 215 4.06 -3.27 -12.50
CA SER A 215 4.04 -1.82 -12.40
C SER A 215 4.82 -1.30 -11.19
N VAL A 216 4.65 -1.94 -10.01
CA VAL A 216 5.34 -1.50 -8.79
C VAL A 216 6.83 -1.86 -8.85
N LEU A 217 7.17 -3.01 -9.41
CA LEU A 217 8.56 -3.37 -9.67
C LEU A 217 9.24 -2.35 -10.59
N MET A 218 8.63 -2.05 -11.73
CA MET A 218 9.16 -1.09 -12.70
C MET A 218 9.23 0.32 -12.12
N SER A 219 8.23 0.75 -11.35
CA SER A 219 8.28 2.03 -10.61
C SER A 219 9.44 2.08 -9.62
N ALA A 220 9.74 0.99 -8.90
CA ALA A 220 10.91 0.93 -8.02
C ALA A 220 12.23 0.98 -8.80
N VAL A 221 12.31 0.33 -9.97
CA VAL A 221 13.47 0.40 -10.87
C VAL A 221 13.70 1.83 -11.40
N ALA A 222 12.64 2.54 -11.80
CA ALA A 222 12.74 3.94 -12.22
C ALA A 222 13.15 4.87 -11.07
N LEU A 223 12.63 4.66 -9.86
CA LEU A 223 13.05 5.42 -8.68
C LEU A 223 14.55 5.30 -8.41
N LEU A 224 15.12 4.12 -8.67
CA LEU A 224 16.54 3.85 -8.52
C LEU A 224 17.40 4.39 -9.68
N GLY A 225 16.79 4.98 -10.73
CA GLY A 225 17.49 5.51 -11.91
C GLY A 225 18.02 4.42 -12.84
N HIS A 226 17.31 3.29 -12.92
CA HIS A 226 17.69 2.14 -13.76
C HIS A 226 16.62 1.80 -14.82
N GLU A 227 15.87 2.79 -15.29
CA GLU A 227 14.84 2.65 -16.34
C GLU A 227 15.36 2.01 -17.64
N ASP A 228 16.65 2.18 -17.97
CA ASP A 228 17.29 1.53 -19.12
C ASP A 228 17.20 0.00 -19.06
N LEU A 229 17.13 -0.58 -17.86
CA LEU A 229 16.99 -2.03 -17.69
C LEU A 229 15.66 -2.57 -18.21
N TRP A 230 14.63 -1.72 -18.37
CA TRP A 230 13.40 -2.15 -19.02
C TRP A 230 13.64 -2.63 -20.46
N ARG A 231 14.68 -2.10 -21.11
CA ARG A 231 15.08 -2.44 -22.48
C ARG A 231 16.34 -3.30 -22.61
N ALA A 232 16.89 -3.76 -21.49
CA ALA A 232 18.07 -4.61 -21.50
C ALA A 232 17.81 -5.95 -22.22
N GLY A 233 18.78 -6.41 -23.00
CA GLY A 233 18.75 -7.71 -23.69
C GLY A 233 17.84 -7.76 -24.92
N GLY A 234 17.55 -6.61 -25.55
CA GLY A 234 16.70 -6.54 -26.76
C GLY A 234 15.20 -6.68 -26.46
N ARG A 235 14.82 -6.63 -25.18
CA ARG A 235 13.44 -6.70 -24.70
C ARG A 235 12.84 -5.31 -24.54
N ASP A 236 11.53 -5.23 -24.38
CA ASP A 236 10.86 -4.03 -23.87
C ASP A 236 9.80 -4.46 -22.87
N ARG A 237 10.16 -4.43 -21.58
CA ARG A 237 9.34 -5.00 -20.51
C ARG A 237 8.04 -4.23 -20.27
N ILE A 238 7.99 -2.93 -20.58
CA ILE A 238 6.75 -2.16 -20.52
C ILE A 238 5.84 -2.59 -21.66
N ALA A 239 6.33 -2.57 -22.90
CA ALA A 239 5.56 -2.99 -24.07
C ALA A 239 5.10 -4.45 -23.98
N GLU A 240 5.97 -5.35 -23.53
CA GLU A 240 5.65 -6.77 -23.29
C GLU A 240 4.56 -6.94 -22.22
N THR A 241 4.62 -6.17 -21.14
CA THR A 241 3.58 -6.19 -20.10
C THR A 241 2.25 -5.67 -20.65
N LEU A 242 2.24 -4.55 -21.38
CA LEU A 242 1.03 -4.02 -22.03
C LEU A 242 0.42 -5.00 -23.03
N ASN A 243 1.25 -5.63 -23.87
CA ASN A 243 0.82 -6.72 -24.76
C ASN A 243 0.23 -7.90 -23.99
N TYR A 244 0.76 -8.20 -22.81
CA TYR A 244 0.26 -9.26 -21.95
C TYR A 244 -1.09 -8.91 -21.32
N LEU A 245 -1.33 -7.63 -20.99
CA LEU A 245 -2.63 -7.15 -20.51
C LEU A 245 -3.72 -7.28 -21.57
N ASP A 246 -3.37 -7.16 -22.84
CA ASP A 246 -4.32 -7.30 -23.96
C ASP A 246 -4.70 -8.76 -24.27
N ARG A 247 -4.08 -9.74 -23.60
CA ARG A 247 -4.41 -11.16 -23.80
C ARG A 247 -5.82 -11.45 -23.28
N SER A 248 -6.62 -12.08 -24.14
CA SER A 248 -7.97 -12.55 -23.80
C SER A 248 -8.22 -13.94 -24.40
N GLY A 249 -9.24 -14.63 -23.90
CA GLY A 249 -9.69 -15.92 -24.45
C GLY A 249 -9.30 -17.16 -23.63
N PRO A 250 -9.59 -18.36 -24.18
CA PRO A 250 -9.32 -19.64 -23.50
C PRO A 250 -7.83 -19.80 -23.19
N GLY A 251 -7.48 -20.04 -21.93
CA GLY A 251 -6.10 -20.23 -21.47
C GLY A 251 -5.49 -19.03 -20.72
N VAL A 252 -6.20 -17.90 -20.62
CA VAL A 252 -5.78 -16.78 -19.75
C VAL A 252 -6.15 -17.08 -18.30
N THR A 253 -5.17 -17.01 -17.40
CA THR A 253 -5.41 -17.19 -15.96
C THR A 253 -6.07 -15.93 -15.36
N VAL A 254 -7.36 -16.05 -15.03
CA VAL A 254 -8.15 -14.99 -14.39
C VAL A 254 -8.02 -15.09 -12.86
N PRO A 255 -7.85 -13.96 -12.13
CA PRO A 255 -7.85 -13.96 -10.67
C PRO A 255 -9.23 -14.33 -10.10
N VAL A 256 -9.23 -14.88 -8.90
CA VAL A 256 -10.42 -15.13 -8.07
C VAL A 256 -10.47 -14.08 -6.98
N PHE A 257 -11.68 -13.62 -6.64
CA PHE A 257 -11.91 -12.64 -5.58
C PHE A 257 -12.92 -13.19 -4.58
N PRO A 258 -12.87 -12.73 -3.31
CA PRO A 258 -13.86 -13.10 -2.30
C PRO A 258 -15.30 -12.77 -2.68
N GLN A 259 -15.52 -11.73 -3.48
CA GLN A 259 -16.81 -11.43 -4.10
C GLN A 259 -16.68 -11.35 -5.62
N PRO A 260 -17.72 -11.70 -6.40
CA PRO A 260 -17.68 -11.59 -7.85
C PRO A 260 -17.33 -10.16 -8.28
N MET A 261 -16.35 -10.03 -9.16
CA MET A 261 -15.91 -8.76 -9.74
C MET A 261 -16.25 -8.72 -11.23
N SER A 262 -16.53 -7.52 -11.76
CA SER A 262 -16.73 -7.33 -13.19
C SER A 262 -15.45 -7.63 -13.96
N ARG A 263 -15.60 -7.99 -15.24
CA ARG A 263 -14.46 -8.11 -16.15
C ARG A 263 -13.68 -6.79 -16.25
N ALA A 264 -14.40 -5.66 -16.28
CA ALA A 264 -13.80 -4.33 -16.30
C ALA A 264 -12.86 -4.11 -15.10
N PHE A 265 -13.20 -4.57 -13.90
CA PHE A 265 -12.32 -4.48 -12.73
C PHE A 265 -11.00 -5.23 -12.92
N VAL A 266 -11.07 -6.44 -13.49
CA VAL A 266 -9.88 -7.28 -13.75
C VAL A 266 -8.95 -6.63 -14.77
N GLU A 267 -9.50 -5.92 -15.75
CA GLU A 267 -8.72 -5.27 -16.82
C GLU A 267 -8.20 -3.89 -16.40
N ILE A 268 -9.01 -3.09 -15.69
CA ILE A 268 -8.67 -1.70 -15.38
C ILE A 268 -7.56 -1.59 -14.33
N TYR A 269 -7.59 -2.41 -13.29
CA TYR A 269 -6.65 -2.27 -12.18
C TYR A 269 -5.18 -2.38 -12.65
N PRO A 270 -4.75 -3.46 -13.33
CA PRO A 270 -3.38 -3.53 -13.86
C PRO A 270 -3.06 -2.42 -14.87
N LEU A 271 -4.05 -1.94 -15.64
CA LEU A 271 -3.85 -0.83 -16.58
C LEU A 271 -3.55 0.48 -15.83
N LEU A 272 -4.35 0.86 -14.83
CA LEU A 272 -4.14 2.11 -14.08
C LEU A 272 -2.79 2.10 -13.35
N THR A 273 -2.37 0.96 -12.81
CA THR A 273 -1.05 0.86 -12.19
C THR A 273 0.07 0.96 -13.23
N MET A 274 -0.12 0.41 -14.43
CA MET A 274 0.82 0.57 -15.54
C MET A 274 0.87 2.00 -16.09
N LEU A 275 -0.24 2.73 -16.14
CA LEU A 275 -0.25 4.15 -16.52
C LEU A 275 0.62 4.98 -15.58
N ASN A 276 0.62 4.66 -14.28
CA ASN A 276 1.54 5.29 -13.35
C ASN A 276 3.02 4.97 -13.65
N THR A 277 3.34 3.71 -14.00
CA THR A 277 4.69 3.34 -14.46
C THR A 277 5.08 4.07 -15.74
N ILE A 278 4.15 4.24 -16.68
CA ILE A 278 4.37 5.01 -17.91
C ILE A 278 4.68 6.47 -17.58
N ALA A 279 4.00 7.07 -16.60
CA ALA A 279 4.30 8.43 -16.13
C ALA A 279 5.72 8.58 -15.57
N MET A 280 6.24 7.51 -14.99
CA MET A 280 7.60 7.47 -14.44
C MET A 280 8.67 7.19 -15.51
N SER A 281 8.27 6.68 -16.68
CA SER A 281 9.20 6.19 -17.70
C SER A 281 9.94 7.27 -18.49
N GLY A 282 9.44 8.51 -18.47
CA GLY A 282 9.90 9.54 -19.40
C GLY A 282 9.48 9.30 -20.86
N ARG A 283 8.79 8.19 -21.16
CA ARG A 283 8.40 7.75 -22.51
C ARG A 283 6.88 7.64 -22.66
N ALA A 284 6.14 8.55 -22.03
CA ALA A 284 4.69 8.51 -22.02
C ALA A 284 4.10 8.52 -23.43
N THR A 285 4.63 9.35 -24.34
CA THR A 285 4.16 9.44 -25.73
C THR A 285 4.21 8.11 -26.47
N GLU A 286 5.19 7.26 -26.18
CA GLU A 286 5.31 5.94 -26.80
C GLU A 286 4.33 4.95 -26.21
N TYR A 287 4.35 4.77 -24.89
CA TYR A 287 3.60 3.69 -24.25
C TYR A 287 2.10 3.97 -24.11
N LEU A 288 1.67 5.24 -24.12
CA LEU A 288 0.23 5.59 -24.10
C LEU A 288 -0.50 5.16 -25.38
N HIS A 289 0.22 5.00 -26.50
CA HIS A 289 -0.34 4.57 -27.79
C HIS A 289 0.12 3.17 -28.20
N HIS A 290 0.82 2.45 -27.32
CA HIS A 290 1.32 1.11 -27.63
C HIS A 290 0.16 0.11 -27.78
N GLY A 291 -0.08 -0.31 -29.02
CA GLY A 291 -1.16 -1.23 -29.42
C GLY A 291 -2.55 -0.60 -29.49
N ARG A 292 -2.88 0.32 -28.58
CA ARG A 292 -4.14 1.10 -28.54
C ARG A 292 -3.97 2.34 -27.66
N ASP A 293 -4.92 3.26 -27.72
CA ASP A 293 -5.00 4.39 -26.80
C ASP A 293 -5.31 3.92 -25.38
N ARG A 294 -4.32 4.01 -24.48
CA ARG A 294 -4.41 3.52 -23.11
C ARG A 294 -5.22 4.44 -22.18
N LEU A 295 -5.34 5.73 -22.50
CA LEU A 295 -6.16 6.66 -21.73
C LEU A 295 -7.64 6.48 -22.07
N ALA A 296 -7.96 6.36 -23.35
CA ALA A 296 -9.32 6.03 -23.80
C ALA A 296 -9.78 4.67 -23.26
N GLN A 297 -8.88 3.66 -23.27
CA GLN A 297 -9.17 2.35 -22.69
C GLN A 297 -9.48 2.45 -21.18
N ALA A 298 -8.70 3.23 -20.42
CA ALA A 298 -8.91 3.39 -18.99
C ALA A 298 -10.26 4.07 -18.69
N ASP A 299 -10.63 5.10 -19.45
CA ASP A 299 -11.92 5.79 -19.34
C ASP A 299 -13.11 4.87 -19.67
N GLU A 300 -13.04 4.10 -20.75
CA GLU A 300 -14.07 3.12 -21.12
C GLU A 300 -14.27 2.08 -20.00
N LEU A 301 -13.17 1.50 -19.51
CA LEU A 301 -13.22 0.51 -18.43
C LEU A 301 -13.77 1.10 -17.14
N LEU A 302 -13.43 2.35 -16.81
CA LEU A 302 -13.89 3.02 -15.59
C LEU A 302 -15.40 3.22 -15.61
N ARG A 303 -15.98 3.57 -16.77
CA ARG A 303 -17.43 3.68 -16.96
C ARG A 303 -18.14 2.32 -16.92
N ALA A 304 -17.46 1.25 -17.29
CA ALA A 304 -18.00 -0.11 -17.26
C ALA A 304 -17.99 -0.75 -15.86
N LEU A 305 -17.34 -0.14 -14.87
CA LEU A 305 -17.32 -0.63 -13.49
C LEU A 305 -18.70 -0.50 -12.82
N ARG A 306 -18.99 -1.43 -11.92
CA ARG A 306 -20.11 -1.24 -10.99
C ARG A 306 -19.79 -0.09 -10.03
N PRO A 307 -20.79 0.62 -9.48
CA PRO A 307 -20.56 1.79 -8.62
C PRO A 307 -19.57 1.56 -7.47
N VAL A 308 -19.74 0.45 -6.72
CA VAL A 308 -18.83 0.09 -5.62
C VAL A 308 -17.43 -0.30 -6.10
N GLU A 309 -17.25 -0.77 -7.33
CA GLU A 309 -15.91 -1.08 -7.87
C GLU A 309 -15.17 0.20 -8.27
N ARG A 310 -15.92 1.18 -8.80
CA ARG A 310 -15.40 2.49 -9.19
C ARG A 310 -14.73 3.19 -8.03
N THR A 311 -15.25 3.04 -6.80
CA THR A 311 -14.65 3.64 -5.60
C THR A 311 -13.21 3.17 -5.33
N HIS A 312 -12.85 1.94 -5.73
CA HIS A 312 -11.50 1.40 -5.53
C HIS A 312 -10.52 1.88 -6.60
N MET A 313 -11.02 2.17 -7.81
CA MET A 313 -10.22 2.52 -8.98
C MET A 313 -10.12 4.03 -9.22
N GLY A 314 -11.06 4.82 -8.71
CA GLY A 314 -11.14 6.25 -8.98
C GLY A 314 -9.88 7.03 -8.58
N LEU A 315 -9.33 6.77 -7.39
CA LEU A 315 -8.07 7.41 -6.98
C LEU A 315 -6.88 6.95 -7.84
N TYR A 316 -6.81 5.67 -8.23
CA TYR A 316 -5.77 5.21 -9.15
C TYR A 316 -5.84 5.94 -10.50
N TYR A 317 -7.05 6.15 -11.02
CA TYR A 317 -7.27 6.86 -12.28
C TYR A 317 -6.84 8.32 -12.19
N ILE A 318 -7.31 9.04 -11.15
CA ILE A 318 -6.91 10.43 -10.89
C ILE A 318 -5.39 10.55 -10.76
N MET A 319 -4.76 9.67 -9.96
CA MET A 319 -3.31 9.70 -9.74
C MET A 319 -2.52 9.41 -11.01
N ALA A 320 -2.96 8.46 -11.82
CA ALA A 320 -2.32 8.15 -13.10
C ALA A 320 -2.38 9.37 -14.04
N LEU A 321 -3.55 9.99 -14.20
CA LEU A 321 -3.71 11.20 -15.02
C LEU A 321 -2.87 12.37 -14.48
N HIS A 322 -2.89 12.61 -13.17
CA HIS A 322 -2.10 13.65 -12.53
C HIS A 322 -0.59 13.44 -12.78
N ASN A 323 -0.08 12.22 -12.59
CA ASN A 323 1.34 11.92 -12.80
C ASN A 323 1.75 11.99 -14.27
N LEU A 324 0.84 11.70 -15.20
CA LEU A 324 1.04 11.88 -16.64
C LEU A 324 0.93 13.34 -17.09
N GLY A 325 0.42 14.25 -16.25
CA GLY A 325 0.13 15.63 -16.63
C GLY A 325 -1.07 15.72 -17.57
N ARG A 326 -2.02 14.78 -17.46
CA ARG A 326 -3.18 14.63 -18.34
C ARG A 326 -4.53 14.77 -17.62
N LEU A 327 -4.52 15.37 -16.43
CA LEU A 327 -5.74 15.48 -15.61
C LEU A 327 -6.74 16.45 -16.24
N GLU A 328 -6.30 17.63 -16.66
CA GLU A 328 -7.19 18.68 -17.20
C GLU A 328 -7.84 18.29 -18.53
N ASP A 329 -7.11 17.60 -19.42
CA ASP A 329 -7.62 17.23 -20.73
C ASP A 329 -8.45 15.93 -20.72
N GLN A 330 -8.12 14.97 -19.86
CA GLN A 330 -8.84 13.70 -19.79
C GLN A 330 -10.02 13.73 -18.80
N LEU A 331 -9.99 14.63 -17.82
CA LEU A 331 -11.03 14.75 -16.80
C LEU A 331 -11.40 16.23 -16.56
N PRO A 332 -12.00 16.91 -17.56
CA PRO A 332 -12.31 18.34 -17.48
C PRO A 332 -13.35 18.69 -16.41
N ALA A 333 -14.27 17.76 -16.09
CA ALA A 333 -15.22 17.88 -14.99
C ALA A 333 -14.67 17.19 -13.72
N TYR A 334 -13.45 17.55 -13.34
CA TYR A 334 -12.71 16.90 -12.24
C TYR A 334 -13.47 16.94 -10.90
N ASP A 335 -13.98 18.11 -10.52
CA ASP A 335 -14.70 18.27 -9.25
C ASP A 335 -16.00 17.45 -9.22
N ASP A 336 -16.78 17.46 -10.30
CA ASP A 336 -18.01 16.66 -10.42
C ASP A 336 -17.71 15.16 -10.32
N PHE A 337 -16.63 14.70 -10.97
CA PHE A 337 -16.20 13.31 -10.87
C PHE A 337 -15.86 12.91 -9.43
N VAL A 338 -15.14 13.77 -8.70
CA VAL A 338 -14.78 13.50 -7.29
C VAL A 338 -16.02 13.52 -6.40
N GLU A 339 -16.94 14.45 -6.60
CA GLU A 339 -18.20 14.52 -5.85
C GLU A 339 -19.07 13.29 -6.07
N GLU A 340 -19.20 12.84 -7.33
CA GLU A 340 -19.94 11.64 -7.67
C GLU A 340 -19.28 10.39 -7.07
N LEU A 341 -17.96 10.25 -7.24
CA LEU A 341 -17.19 9.13 -6.73
C LEU A 341 -17.30 9.00 -5.21
N VAL A 342 -17.06 10.09 -4.48
CA VAL A 342 -17.15 10.10 -3.02
C VAL A 342 -18.60 9.96 -2.58
N GLY A 343 -19.54 10.57 -3.28
CA GLY A 343 -20.96 10.54 -2.98
C GLY A 343 -21.57 9.13 -2.93
N GLU A 344 -20.96 8.15 -3.57
CA GLU A 344 -21.36 6.73 -3.54
C GLU A 344 -21.36 6.10 -2.14
N TRP A 345 -20.69 6.70 -1.15
CA TRP A 345 -20.71 6.19 0.23
C TRP A 345 -22.15 5.98 0.75
N ARG A 346 -23.10 6.82 0.30
CA ARG A 346 -24.52 6.74 0.67
C ARG A 346 -25.17 5.43 0.23
N ASN A 347 -24.73 4.86 -0.89
CA ASN A 347 -25.27 3.66 -1.51
C ASN A 347 -24.52 2.38 -1.11
N ILE A 348 -23.41 2.50 -0.39
CA ILE A 348 -22.57 1.36 -0.01
C ILE A 348 -22.80 1.01 1.47
N ASP A 349 -23.13 -0.25 1.74
CA ASP A 349 -23.10 -0.81 3.09
C ASP A 349 -21.69 -1.37 3.39
N PRO A 350 -20.85 -0.68 4.20
CA PRO A 350 -19.51 -1.16 4.52
C PRO A 350 -19.52 -2.45 5.34
N GLY A 351 -20.64 -2.81 5.99
CA GLY A 351 -20.82 -4.08 6.70
C GLY A 351 -21.23 -5.25 5.81
N ARG A 352 -21.43 -5.04 4.50
CA ARG A 352 -21.98 -6.05 3.59
C ARG A 352 -21.05 -7.25 3.33
N ASN A 353 -19.74 -6.99 3.23
CA ASN A 353 -18.69 -8.01 3.13
C ASN A 353 -17.32 -7.39 3.42
N TYR A 354 -16.37 -8.21 3.84
CA TYR A 354 -15.06 -7.73 4.30
C TYR A 354 -14.18 -7.13 3.20
N PHE A 355 -14.33 -7.55 1.94
CA PHE A 355 -13.41 -7.19 0.85
C PHE A 355 -13.94 -6.03 0.00
N LEU A 356 -14.95 -6.23 -0.85
CA LEU A 356 -15.36 -5.18 -1.79
C LEU A 356 -16.00 -3.96 -1.10
N ASN A 357 -16.91 -4.20 -0.15
CA ASN A 357 -17.66 -3.11 0.49
C ASN A 357 -16.91 -2.61 1.74
N GLY A 358 -16.36 -3.52 2.55
CA GLY A 358 -15.70 -3.19 3.81
C GLY A 358 -14.51 -2.25 3.72
N ILE A 359 -13.81 -2.20 2.58
CA ILE A 359 -12.70 -1.26 2.39
C ILE A 359 -13.04 -0.04 1.53
N SER A 360 -14.23 0.00 0.92
CA SER A 360 -14.60 1.06 -0.04
C SER A 360 -14.50 2.46 0.58
N TYR A 361 -14.96 2.61 1.82
CA TYR A 361 -14.91 3.87 2.57
C TYR A 361 -13.48 4.38 2.76
N ALA A 362 -12.51 3.48 2.95
CA ALA A 362 -11.11 3.89 3.06
C ALA A 362 -10.57 4.47 1.75
N TYR A 363 -10.97 3.92 0.60
CA TYR A 363 -10.64 4.51 -0.69
C TYR A 363 -11.33 5.85 -0.91
N LEU A 364 -12.60 5.98 -0.50
CA LEU A 364 -13.36 7.22 -0.66
C LEU A 364 -12.81 8.36 0.22
N ILE A 365 -12.46 8.07 1.48
CA ILE A 365 -11.81 9.04 2.37
C ILE A 365 -10.49 9.50 1.76
N GLN A 366 -9.67 8.55 1.29
CA GLN A 366 -8.38 8.92 0.73
C GLN A 366 -8.52 9.68 -0.60
N ALA A 367 -9.47 9.31 -1.44
CA ALA A 367 -9.79 10.04 -2.66
C ALA A 367 -10.15 11.49 -2.32
N ALA A 368 -11.11 11.71 -1.42
CA ALA A 368 -11.53 13.04 -0.99
C ALA A 368 -10.35 13.88 -0.43
N VAL A 369 -9.49 13.28 0.39
CA VAL A 369 -8.35 13.98 0.97
C VAL A 369 -7.31 14.35 -0.08
N PHE A 370 -6.91 13.40 -0.93
CA PHE A 370 -5.84 13.61 -1.91
C PHE A 370 -6.24 14.57 -3.02
N THR A 371 -7.54 14.67 -3.31
CA THR A 371 -8.08 15.58 -4.33
C THR A 371 -8.35 16.99 -3.79
N GLY A 372 -8.15 17.22 -2.49
CA GLY A 372 -8.47 18.50 -1.82
C GLY A 372 -9.94 18.66 -1.45
N ARG A 373 -10.77 17.64 -1.69
CA ARG A 373 -12.22 17.60 -1.41
C ARG A 373 -12.55 16.98 -0.06
N SER A 374 -11.74 17.27 0.95
CA SER A 374 -11.95 16.76 2.31
C SER A 374 -13.28 17.21 2.95
N ASP A 375 -13.92 18.24 2.39
CA ASP A 375 -15.27 18.69 2.72
C ASP A 375 -16.35 17.62 2.49
N LEU A 376 -16.09 16.66 1.60
CA LEU A 376 -17.02 15.56 1.30
C LEU A 376 -17.04 14.46 2.38
N VAL A 377 -16.04 14.44 3.27
CA VAL A 377 -15.96 13.48 4.38
C VAL A 377 -16.70 14.06 5.59
N THR A 378 -17.95 13.66 5.78
CA THR A 378 -18.82 14.15 6.87
C THR A 378 -18.80 13.24 8.10
N ASP A 379 -19.30 13.71 9.24
CA ASP A 379 -19.42 12.87 10.44
C ASP A 379 -20.35 11.66 10.24
N ASP A 380 -21.41 11.79 9.43
CA ASP A 380 -22.32 10.67 9.12
C ASP A 380 -21.61 9.56 8.33
N PHE A 381 -20.80 9.97 7.33
CA PHE A 381 -19.92 9.08 6.59
C PHE A 381 -18.98 8.34 7.57
N LEU A 382 -18.25 9.07 8.42
CA LEU A 382 -17.31 8.46 9.36
C LEU A 382 -17.99 7.54 10.38
N ASN A 383 -19.14 7.93 10.92
CA ASN A 383 -19.90 7.11 11.86
C ASN A 383 -20.38 5.82 11.21
N ARG A 384 -20.88 5.87 9.96
CA ARG A 384 -21.30 4.68 9.22
C ARG A 384 -20.15 3.71 8.96
N LEU A 385 -18.94 4.19 8.69
CA LEU A 385 -17.74 3.33 8.62
C LEU A 385 -17.48 2.63 9.96
N VAL A 386 -17.49 3.40 11.04
CA VAL A 386 -17.05 2.93 12.35
C VAL A 386 -18.08 2.00 12.99
N ASP A 387 -19.36 2.12 12.68
CA ASP A 387 -20.44 1.31 13.28
C ASP A 387 -20.72 0.00 12.53
N CYS A 388 -20.06 -0.29 11.41
CA CYS A 388 -20.44 -1.41 10.54
C CYS A 388 -19.79 -2.75 10.85
N PHE A 389 -18.76 -2.82 11.72
CA PHE A 389 -18.03 -4.08 11.93
C PHE A 389 -18.88 -5.23 12.52
N PRO A 390 -19.94 -5.02 13.33
CA PRO A 390 -20.83 -6.09 13.78
C PRO A 390 -21.52 -6.83 12.65
N ASP A 391 -21.78 -6.14 11.54
CA ASP A 391 -22.44 -6.72 10.37
C ASP A 391 -21.57 -7.76 9.63
N LEU A 392 -20.27 -7.80 9.90
CA LEU A 392 -19.36 -8.79 9.34
C LEU A 392 -19.45 -10.16 10.02
N ASP A 393 -20.27 -10.32 11.07
CA ASP A 393 -20.53 -11.62 11.68
C ASP A 393 -21.57 -12.45 10.90
N ARG A 394 -22.11 -11.94 9.79
CA ARG A 394 -23.14 -12.60 8.95
C ARG A 394 -22.66 -13.89 8.29
N THR A 395 -21.38 -13.98 7.92
CA THR A 395 -20.80 -15.18 7.30
C THR A 395 -19.51 -15.58 7.99
N ASP A 396 -19.15 -16.86 7.89
CA ASP A 396 -17.89 -17.36 8.44
C ASP A 396 -16.67 -16.71 7.78
N ASP A 397 -16.74 -16.46 6.47
CA ASP A 397 -15.68 -15.82 5.70
C ASP A 397 -15.49 -14.35 6.11
N ASP A 398 -16.58 -13.59 6.27
CA ASP A 398 -16.52 -12.22 6.78
C ASP A 398 -15.99 -12.17 8.22
N ARG A 399 -16.45 -13.08 9.08
CA ARG A 399 -16.09 -13.12 10.50
C ARG A 399 -14.58 -13.31 10.71
N VAL A 400 -13.97 -14.26 10.00
CA VAL A 400 -12.52 -14.53 10.11
C VAL A 400 -11.66 -13.48 9.43
N ASN A 401 -12.23 -12.71 8.50
CA ASN A 401 -11.51 -11.69 7.73
C ASN A 401 -11.80 -10.25 8.16
N ARG A 402 -12.67 -10.04 9.16
CA ARG A 402 -12.98 -8.73 9.74
C ARG A 402 -11.78 -7.84 10.12
N PRO A 403 -10.61 -8.36 10.54
CA PRO A 403 -9.42 -7.52 10.72
C PRO A 403 -8.98 -6.78 9.45
N TYR A 404 -9.34 -7.29 8.26
CA TYR A 404 -9.01 -6.69 6.96
C TYR A 404 -9.66 -5.31 6.79
N PRO A 405 -10.99 -5.15 6.74
CA PRO A 405 -11.60 -3.82 6.59
C PRO A 405 -11.33 -2.93 7.80
N PHE A 406 -11.19 -3.51 8.99
CA PHE A 406 -10.84 -2.75 10.19
C PHE A 406 -9.45 -2.10 10.06
N ALA A 407 -8.44 -2.81 9.54
CA ALA A 407 -7.11 -2.26 9.32
C ALA A 407 -7.12 -1.09 8.33
N TYR A 408 -7.91 -1.18 7.26
CA TYR A 408 -8.09 -0.09 6.30
C TYR A 408 -8.72 1.14 6.96
N ALA A 409 -9.78 0.95 7.75
CA ALA A 409 -10.43 2.01 8.51
C ALA A 409 -9.47 2.68 9.49
N LEU A 410 -8.75 1.90 10.30
CA LEU A 410 -7.74 2.42 11.23
C LEU A 410 -6.68 3.24 10.50
N ASN A 411 -6.16 2.73 9.39
CA ASN A 411 -5.14 3.44 8.61
C ASN A 411 -5.62 4.83 8.16
N VAL A 412 -6.81 4.91 7.55
CA VAL A 412 -7.29 6.19 7.00
C VAL A 412 -7.80 7.13 8.08
N LEU A 413 -8.42 6.62 9.15
CA LEU A 413 -8.88 7.44 10.27
C LEU A 413 -7.70 8.06 11.02
N ALA A 414 -6.63 7.30 11.24
CA ALA A 414 -5.38 7.84 11.79
C ALA A 414 -4.76 8.90 10.87
N GLU A 415 -4.82 8.73 9.56
CA GLU A 415 -4.29 9.68 8.59
C GLU A 415 -5.04 11.01 8.58
N VAL A 416 -6.35 11.00 8.85
CA VAL A 416 -7.19 12.21 8.85
C VAL A 416 -7.52 12.76 10.25
N GLY A 417 -6.87 12.22 11.30
CA GLY A 417 -7.04 12.64 12.69
C GLY A 417 -8.40 12.29 13.32
N ARG A 418 -9.04 11.21 12.86
CA ARG A 418 -10.35 10.71 13.34
C ARG A 418 -10.30 9.28 13.89
N ASP A 419 -9.12 8.81 14.25
CA ASP A 419 -8.90 7.48 14.82
C ASP A 419 -9.61 7.27 16.17
N HIS A 420 -9.80 8.33 16.98
CA HIS A 420 -10.51 8.27 18.26
C HIS A 420 -11.88 7.59 18.16
N LEU A 421 -12.56 7.72 17.01
CA LEU A 421 -13.87 7.10 16.77
C LEU A 421 -13.85 5.57 16.93
N LEU A 422 -12.71 4.90 16.67
CA LEU A 422 -12.56 3.45 16.85
C LEU A 422 -12.39 3.04 18.32
N PHE A 423 -12.10 3.99 19.21
CA PHE A 423 -11.73 3.78 20.62
C PHE A 423 -12.78 4.34 21.60
N GLU A 424 -13.77 5.07 21.10
CA GLU A 424 -14.90 5.55 21.89
C GLU A 424 -16.00 4.49 22.03
N PRO A 425 -16.70 4.42 23.17
CA PRO A 425 -17.90 3.59 23.35
C PRO A 425 -18.98 3.91 22.31
N ARG A 426 -19.57 2.88 21.67
CA ARG A 426 -20.67 3.08 20.70
C ARG A 426 -21.84 2.11 20.90
N PRO A 427 -23.09 2.54 20.61
CA PRO A 427 -24.26 1.68 20.69
C PRO A 427 -24.17 0.41 19.82
N ALA A 428 -23.57 0.51 18.63
CA ALA A 428 -23.38 -0.63 17.72
C ALA A 428 -22.60 -1.80 18.34
N TYR A 429 -21.77 -1.50 19.34
CA TYR A 429 -20.95 -2.47 20.06
C TYR A 429 -21.46 -2.75 21.49
N GLY A 430 -22.70 -2.36 21.82
CA GLY A 430 -23.26 -2.53 23.15
C GLY A 430 -22.53 -1.71 24.23
N GLY A 431 -21.97 -0.56 23.86
CA GLY A 431 -21.21 0.31 24.76
C GLY A 431 -19.71 0.02 24.85
N ALA A 432 -19.21 -1.02 24.17
CA ALA A 432 -17.78 -1.16 23.90
C ALA A 432 -17.32 -0.22 22.76
N CYS A 433 -16.01 -0.06 22.59
CA CYS A 433 -15.46 0.57 21.40
C CYS A 433 -15.21 -0.45 20.28
N ALA A 434 -15.05 0.03 19.05
CA ALA A 434 -14.92 -0.82 17.87
C ALA A 434 -13.65 -1.71 17.93
N ILE A 435 -12.52 -1.16 18.38
CA ILE A 435 -11.25 -1.91 18.48
C ILE A 435 -11.36 -3.09 19.45
N ASP A 436 -11.92 -2.87 20.64
CA ASP A 436 -12.08 -3.91 21.67
C ASP A 436 -13.05 -4.99 21.21
N TRP A 437 -14.12 -4.57 20.54
CA TRP A 437 -15.08 -5.51 19.95
C TRP A 437 -14.46 -6.36 18.85
N VAL A 438 -13.61 -5.78 17.99
CA VAL A 438 -12.91 -6.55 16.94
C VAL A 438 -11.95 -7.57 17.54
N ILE A 439 -11.11 -7.15 18.50
CA ILE A 439 -10.07 -7.99 19.11
C ILE A 439 -10.67 -9.11 19.97
N SER A 440 -11.71 -8.82 20.75
CA SER A 440 -12.37 -9.82 21.63
C SER A 440 -12.96 -11.01 20.85
N ARG A 441 -13.24 -10.81 19.56
CA ARG A 441 -13.85 -11.77 18.65
C ARG A 441 -12.83 -12.54 17.78
N LEU A 442 -11.54 -12.22 17.86
CA LEU A 442 -10.50 -13.03 17.21
C LEU A 442 -10.50 -14.45 17.78
N SER A 443 -10.12 -15.45 17.00
CA SER A 443 -9.85 -16.79 17.54
C SER A 443 -8.73 -16.77 18.59
N PRO A 444 -8.66 -17.74 19.53
CA PRO A 444 -7.54 -17.83 20.47
C PRO A 444 -6.19 -17.88 19.75
N GLY A 445 -5.25 -17.00 20.10
CA GLY A 445 -3.96 -16.86 19.39
C GLY A 445 -4.06 -16.34 17.95
N ALA A 446 -5.26 -15.94 17.52
CA ALA A 446 -5.60 -15.52 16.16
C ALA A 446 -5.17 -16.49 15.03
N HIS A 447 -5.29 -17.79 15.27
CA HIS A 447 -4.91 -18.81 14.30
C HIS A 447 -5.85 -18.91 13.09
N ARG A 448 -7.07 -18.37 13.18
CA ARG A 448 -8.08 -18.42 12.10
C ARG A 448 -8.12 -17.18 11.23
N GLU A 449 -7.45 -16.09 11.61
CA GLU A 449 -7.55 -14.79 10.94
C GLU A 449 -6.33 -14.56 10.01
N PRO A 450 -6.33 -15.06 8.76
CA PRO A 450 -5.16 -15.05 7.88
C PRO A 450 -4.68 -13.64 7.51
N ARG A 451 -5.54 -12.64 7.66
CA ARG A 451 -5.32 -11.25 7.28
C ARG A 451 -5.02 -10.33 8.46
N LEU A 452 -4.85 -10.88 9.67
CA LEU A 452 -4.54 -10.08 10.87
C LEU A 452 -3.25 -9.26 10.74
N TYR A 453 -2.29 -9.71 9.94
CA TYR A 453 -1.05 -8.95 9.68
C TYR A 453 -1.31 -7.53 9.13
N MET A 454 -2.45 -7.28 8.47
CA MET A 454 -2.79 -5.94 7.99
C MET A 454 -3.10 -4.98 9.14
N LEU A 455 -3.69 -5.47 10.24
CA LEU A 455 -3.88 -4.66 11.46
C LEU A 455 -2.52 -4.30 12.06
N HIS A 456 -1.56 -5.23 12.04
CA HIS A 456 -0.18 -4.94 12.43
C HIS A 456 0.44 -3.85 11.55
N HIS A 457 0.27 -3.91 10.23
CA HIS A 457 0.72 -2.83 9.32
C HIS A 457 0.04 -1.49 9.63
N ALA A 458 -1.26 -1.48 9.90
CA ALA A 458 -1.99 -0.27 10.27
C ALA A 458 -1.46 0.35 11.56
N LEU A 459 -1.14 -0.47 12.57
CA LEU A 459 -0.57 -0.01 13.85
C LEU A 459 0.87 0.51 13.70
N ILE A 460 1.72 -0.17 12.94
CA ILE A 460 3.07 0.31 12.61
C ILE A 460 2.97 1.64 11.85
N GLY A 461 2.10 1.69 10.83
CA GLY A 461 1.85 2.92 10.07
C GLY A 461 1.31 4.05 10.93
N TYR A 462 0.45 3.75 11.91
CA TYR A 462 -0.06 4.73 12.85
C TYR A 462 1.05 5.25 13.78
N ALA A 463 1.84 4.36 14.40
CA ALA A 463 2.97 4.74 15.23
C ALA A 463 3.99 5.60 14.46
N LEU A 464 4.33 5.21 13.23
CA LEU A 464 5.25 5.98 12.38
C LEU A 464 4.72 7.38 12.06
N ARG A 465 3.40 7.60 11.94
CA ARG A 465 2.85 8.96 11.74
C ARG A 465 3.12 9.88 12.94
N LEU A 466 3.30 9.34 14.14
CA LEU A 466 3.57 10.15 15.34
C LEU A 466 5.01 10.66 15.44
N ARG A 467 5.89 10.30 14.48
CA ARG A 467 7.23 10.88 14.38
C ARG A 467 7.18 12.36 14.00
N SER A 468 8.25 13.08 14.30
CA SER A 468 8.45 14.46 13.84
C SER A 468 8.48 14.55 12.31
N PRO A 469 7.90 15.60 11.71
CA PRO A 469 7.99 15.81 10.27
C PRO A 469 9.43 15.82 9.76
N ALA A 470 9.70 14.96 8.77
CA ALA A 470 10.99 14.87 8.10
C ALA A 470 10.81 14.98 6.57
N PRO A 471 11.86 15.40 5.84
CA PRO A 471 11.91 15.26 4.38
C PRO A 471 11.79 13.79 3.97
N GLU A 472 11.33 13.53 2.74
CA GLU A 472 11.44 12.19 2.17
C GLU A 472 12.90 11.78 2.00
N ALA A 473 13.14 10.47 1.95
CA ALA A 473 14.46 9.94 1.62
C ALA A 473 14.93 10.46 0.24
N PRO A 474 16.25 10.58 0.03
CA PRO A 474 16.81 11.13 -1.20
C PRO A 474 16.27 10.49 -2.48
N VAL A 475 16.02 9.17 -2.49
CA VAL A 475 15.46 8.47 -3.68
C VAL A 475 14.13 9.08 -4.14
N PHE A 476 13.21 9.35 -3.21
CA PHE A 476 11.89 9.92 -3.52
C PHE A 476 12.00 11.42 -3.82
N ARG A 477 12.77 12.14 -2.99
CA ARG A 477 12.94 13.59 -3.12
C ARG A 477 13.62 14.00 -4.42
N ASN A 478 14.48 13.17 -4.97
CA ASN A 478 15.24 13.47 -6.18
C ASN A 478 14.53 13.02 -7.47
N PHE A 479 13.55 12.12 -7.36
CA PHE A 479 12.75 11.69 -8.51
C PHE A 479 11.79 12.80 -8.97
N ARG A 480 11.56 12.89 -10.28
CA ARG A 480 10.63 13.84 -10.90
C ARG A 480 9.81 13.14 -11.97
N PHE A 481 8.49 13.27 -11.88
CA PHE A 481 7.61 12.78 -12.94
C PHE A 481 7.80 13.60 -14.22
N ALA A 482 7.47 13.01 -15.37
CA ALA A 482 7.56 13.71 -16.65
C ALA A 482 6.73 15.00 -16.66
N ALA A 483 5.52 14.96 -16.06
CA ALA A 483 4.66 16.13 -15.91
C ALA A 483 5.35 17.29 -15.16
N ASP A 484 6.07 16.99 -14.09
CA ASP A 484 6.76 18.02 -13.28
C ASP A 484 7.94 18.66 -14.06
N LYS A 485 8.59 17.89 -14.96
CA LYS A 485 9.68 18.39 -15.82
C LYS A 485 9.15 19.38 -16.85
N LEU A 486 7.98 19.10 -17.44
CA LEU A 486 7.32 19.97 -18.41
C LEU A 486 6.87 21.30 -17.79
N ALA A 487 6.28 21.25 -16.59
CA ALA A 487 5.81 22.44 -15.88
C ALA A 487 6.95 23.39 -15.46
N THR A 488 8.18 22.88 -15.31
CA THR A 488 9.36 23.68 -14.89
C THR A 488 10.23 24.16 -16.05
N GLY A 489 9.81 23.93 -17.31
CA GLY A 489 10.53 24.40 -18.51
C GLY A 489 11.89 23.73 -18.74
N ARG A 490 12.21 22.64 -18.04
CA ARG A 490 13.38 21.82 -18.34
C ARG A 490 13.03 20.86 -19.46
N ALA A 491 13.58 21.13 -20.65
CA ALA A 491 13.44 20.26 -21.81
C ALA A 491 13.72 18.80 -21.43
N ILE A 492 12.78 17.93 -21.77
CA ILE A 492 13.01 16.48 -21.82
C ILE A 492 14.13 16.31 -22.85
N ARG A 493 15.29 15.80 -22.43
CA ARG A 493 16.26 15.30 -23.40
C ARG A 493 15.69 13.98 -23.92
N ASP A 494 15.22 14.02 -25.16
CA ASP A 494 14.85 12.85 -25.95
C ASP A 494 16.00 11.85 -26.06
#